data_AF-C9RC84-F1
#
_entry.id   AF-C9RC84-F1
#
_cell.length_a   1.000
_cell.length_b   1.000
_cell.length_c   1.000
_cell.angle_alpha   90.00
_cell.angle_beta   90.00
_cell.angle_gamma   90.00
#
_symmetry.space_group_name_H-M   'P 1'
#
loop_
_entity.id
_entity.type
_entity.pdbx_description
1 polymer ?
#
loop_
_entity_poly.entity_id
_entity_poly.type
_entity_poly.pdbx_seq_one_letter_code
_entity_poly.pdbx_strand_id
1 'polypeptide(L)' 'MNLRVLEECGRVAELDLARMLDAIGVNEYSISWEERRVLLPLRYFPRVTEYFGVPTVPGQVAITRCGWTWQICDPLPEA' A
#
# COMPACT_ATOMS: atom_id res chain seq x y z
N MET A 1 -17.88 -12.79 -22.29
CA MET A 1 -17.15 -12.74 -21.01
C MET A 1 -15.66 -12.66 -21.34
N ASN A 2 -15.05 -11.48 -21.20
CA ASN A 2 -13.74 -11.16 -21.78
C ASN A 2 -12.62 -11.67 -20.86
N LEU A 3 -11.92 -12.73 -21.25
CA LEU A 3 -10.80 -13.34 -20.50
C LEU A 3 -9.61 -12.41 -20.27
N ARG A 4 -9.54 -11.26 -20.97
CA ARG A 4 -8.43 -10.30 -20.87
C ARG A 4 -8.32 -9.56 -19.53
N VAL A 5 -9.40 -9.49 -18.74
CA VAL A 5 -9.38 -8.76 -17.45
C VAL A 5 -8.73 -9.60 -16.33
N LEU A 6 -8.74 -10.93 -16.44
CA LEU A 6 -8.14 -11.80 -15.42
C LEU A 6 -6.62 -11.90 -15.55
N GLU A 7 -6.06 -11.69 -16.74
CA GLU A 7 -4.60 -11.72 -16.95
C GLU A 7 -3.88 -10.46 -16.46
N GLU A 8 -4.55 -9.32 -16.34
CA GLU A 8 -3.95 -8.13 -15.72
C GLU A 8 -3.73 -8.32 -14.21
N CYS A 9 -4.52 -9.14 -13.52
CA CYS A 9 -4.29 -9.50 -12.12
C CYS A 9 -3.11 -10.47 -11.94
N GLY A 10 -2.80 -11.30 -12.95
CA GLY A 10 -1.70 -12.27 -12.91
C GLY A 10 -0.32 -11.70 -13.24
N ARG A 11 -0.28 -10.54 -13.92
CA ARG A 11 0.94 -9.77 -14.22
C ARG A 11 1.25 -8.67 -13.20
N VAL A 12 0.56 -8.66 -12.05
CA VAL A 12 0.96 -7.87 -10.86
C VAL A 12 2.10 -8.57 -10.12
N ALA A 13 3.07 -9.10 -10.88
CA ALA A 13 4.35 -9.51 -10.35
C ALA A 13 5.09 -8.22 -10.00
N GLU A 14 5.05 -7.87 -8.72
CA GLU A 14 5.90 -6.82 -8.13
C GLU A 14 5.78 -5.47 -8.83
N LEU A 15 4.61 -4.83 -8.69
CA LEU A 15 4.58 -3.37 -8.82
C LEU A 15 5.68 -2.81 -7.91
N ASP A 16 6.63 -2.11 -8.52
CA ASP A 16 7.80 -1.57 -7.84
C ASP A 16 7.35 -0.71 -6.66
N LEU A 17 7.66 -1.19 -5.44
CA LEU A 17 7.19 -0.55 -4.22
C LEU A 17 7.70 0.89 -4.13
N ALA A 18 8.92 1.17 -4.59
CA ALA A 18 9.47 2.52 -4.60
C ALA A 18 8.68 3.45 -5.54
N ARG A 19 8.32 2.99 -6.74
CA ARG A 19 7.44 3.75 -7.65
C ARG A 19 6.06 3.98 -7.08
N MET A 20 5.49 3.03 -6.34
CA MET A 20 4.21 3.24 -5.65
C MET A 20 4.33 4.28 -4.54
N LEU A 21 5.38 4.20 -3.71
CA LEU A 21 5.64 5.17 -2.65
C LEU A 21 5.82 6.58 -3.22
N ASP A 22 6.54 6.71 -4.33
CA ASP A 22 6.70 7.97 -5.07
C ASP A 22 5.37 8.48 -5.62
N ALA A 23 4.59 7.63 -6.30
CA ALA A 23 3.30 8.00 -6.88
C ALA A 23 2.26 8.43 -5.82
N ILE A 24 2.28 7.80 -4.63
CA ILE A 24 1.40 8.17 -3.50
C ILE A 24 1.94 9.41 -2.77
N GLY A 25 3.21 9.77 -2.99
CA GLY A 25 3.89 10.86 -2.28
C GLY A 25 4.15 10.52 -0.81
N VAL A 26 4.57 9.29 -0.54
CA VAL A 26 4.97 8.80 0.79
C VAL A 26 6.49 8.84 0.88
N ASN A 27 6.99 9.78 1.68
CA ASN A 27 8.43 9.99 1.89
C ASN A 27 8.92 9.64 3.30
N GLU A 28 8.01 9.20 4.18
CA GLU A 28 8.33 8.70 5.52
C GLU A 28 7.57 7.39 5.73
N TYR A 29 8.30 6.28 5.79
CA TYR A 29 7.76 4.93 5.88
C TYR A 29 8.82 3.95 6.42
N SER A 30 8.39 2.79 6.89
CA SER A 30 9.24 1.63 7.18
C SER A 30 8.70 0.39 6.47
N ILE A 31 9.58 -0.50 6.01
CA ILE A 31 9.19 -1.69 5.23
C ILE A 31 9.63 -2.95 5.98
N SER A 32 8.66 -3.82 6.29
CA SER A 32 8.91 -5.20 6.67
C SER A 32 8.80 -6.08 5.44
N TRP A 33 9.94 -6.47 4.87
CA TRP A 33 10.00 -7.31 3.66
C TRP A 33 9.52 -8.74 3.92
N GLU A 34 9.79 -9.27 5.10
CA GLU A 34 9.35 -10.61 5.51
C GLU A 34 7.83 -10.70 5.59
N GLU A 35 7.19 -9.70 6.22
CA GLU A 35 5.73 -9.65 6.35
C GLU A 35 5.02 -9.00 5.16
N ARG A 36 5.77 -8.52 4.15
CA ARG A 36 5.28 -7.68 3.05
C ARG A 36 4.41 -6.53 3.54
N ARG A 37 4.92 -5.79 4.52
CA ARG A 37 4.20 -4.69 5.17
C ARG A 37 4.92 -3.36 4.97
N VAL A 38 4.17 -2.33 4.60
CA VAL A 38 4.58 -0.93 4.59
C VAL A 38 3.93 -0.26 5.80
N LEU A 39 4.77 0.17 6.72
CA LEU A 39 4.39 0.98 7.86
C LEU A 39 4.48 2.45 7.46
N LEU A 40 3.40 3.19 7.65
CA LEU A 40 3.33 4.61 7.31
C LEU A 40 2.61 5.42 8.41
N PRO A 41 3.01 6.67 8.63
CA PRO A 41 2.30 7.57 9.54
C PRO A 41 0.85 7.81 9.10
N LEU A 42 -0.04 8.06 10.07
CA LEU A 42 -1.49 8.28 9.84
C LEU A 42 -1.77 9.30 8.72
N ARG A 43 -0.94 10.35 8.61
CA ARG A 43 -1.08 11.42 7.60
C ARG A 43 -1.01 10.93 6.14
N TYR A 44 -0.35 9.79 5.87
CA TYR A 44 -0.26 9.23 4.52
C TYR A 44 -1.37 8.24 4.21
N PHE A 45 -2.04 7.68 5.23
CA PHE A 45 -3.02 6.61 5.03
C PHE A 45 -4.18 7.00 4.08
N PRO A 46 -4.74 8.22 4.14
CA PRO A 46 -5.76 8.67 3.18
C PRO A 46 -5.26 8.70 1.72
N ARG A 47 -3.97 8.99 1.49
CA ARG A 47 -3.39 9.01 0.14
C ARG A 47 -3.24 7.60 -0.41
N VAL A 48 -2.86 6.65 0.44
CA VAL A 48 -2.73 5.25 0.07
C VAL A 48 -4.11 4.67 -0.31
N THR A 49 -5.14 4.93 0.48
CA THR A 49 -6.50 4.45 0.19
C THR A 49 -7.07 5.09 -1.08
N GLU A 50 -6.86 6.40 -1.28
CA GLU A 50 -7.23 7.11 -2.51
C GLU A 50 -6.54 6.53 -3.75
N TYR A 51 -5.22 6.29 -3.69
CA TYR A 51 -4.45 5.70 -4.80
C TYR A 51 -5.00 4.34 -5.24
N PHE A 52 -5.44 3.51 -4.30
CA PHE A 52 -6.03 2.20 -4.59
C PHE A 52 -7.54 2.22 -4.83
N GLY A 53 -8.19 3.39 -4.81
CA GLY A 53 -9.64 3.52 -4.95
C GLY A 53 -10.42 2.80 -3.84
N VAL A 54 -9.84 2.70 -2.64
CA VAL A 54 -10.45 2.03 -1.48
C VAL A 54 -11.10 3.09 -0.58
N PRO A 55 -12.36 2.91 -0.15
CA PRO A 55 -12.97 3.84 0.79
C PRO A 55 -12.24 3.77 2.13
N THR A 56 -11.90 4.94 2.68
CA THR A 56 -11.33 5.04 4.04
C THR A 56 -12.46 4.94 5.06
N VAL A 57 -12.41 3.93 5.92
CA VAL A 57 -13.43 3.69 6.96
C VAL A 57 -12.92 4.20 8.32
N PRO A 58 -13.76 4.81 9.17
CA PRO A 58 -13.36 5.16 10.53
C PRO A 58 -12.83 3.94 11.29
N GLY A 59 -11.65 4.07 11.90
CA GLY A 59 -10.98 2.98 12.62
C GLY A 59 -10.20 1.99 11.74
N GLN A 60 -10.16 2.20 10.43
CA GLN A 60 -9.32 1.41 9.53
C GLN A 60 -7.85 1.74 9.74
N VAL A 61 -7.06 0.72 10.07
CA VAL A 61 -5.62 0.86 10.36
C VAL A 61 -4.71 0.21 9.31
N ALA A 62 -5.27 -0.55 8.38
CA ALA A 62 -4.51 -1.19 7.32
C ALA A 62 -5.34 -1.46 6.06
N ILE A 63 -4.66 -1.59 4.91
CA ILE A 63 -5.20 -2.15 3.66
C ILE A 63 -4.21 -3.09 2.99
N THR A 64 -4.70 -4.13 2.32
CA THR A 64 -3.86 -5.05 1.54
C THR A 64 -4.10 -4.86 0.04
N ARG A 65 -3.07 -4.40 -0.68
CA ARG A 65 -3.12 -4.11 -2.13
C ARG A 65 -1.75 -4.34 -2.76
N CYS A 66 -1.76 -4.79 -4.01
CA CYS A 66 -0.55 -5.06 -4.81
C CYS A 66 0.46 -5.99 -4.11
N GLY A 67 -0.03 -6.95 -3.32
CA GLY A 67 0.82 -7.88 -2.57
C GLY A 67 1.44 -7.31 -1.28
N TRP A 68 1.12 -6.07 -0.91
CA TRP A 68 1.61 -5.37 0.28
C TRP A 68 0.48 -5.06 1.26
N THR A 69 0.79 -5.10 2.55
CA THR A 69 -0.06 -4.58 3.63
C THR A 69 0.40 -3.19 4.01
N TRP A 70 -0.41 -2.18 3.73
CA TRP A 70 -0.16 -0.78 4.07
C TRP A 70 -0.82 -0.50 5.41
N GLN A 71 -0.03 -0.23 6.44
CA GLN A 71 -0.51 -0.17 7.82
C GLN A 71 -0.05 1.12 8.50
N ILE A 72 -0.96 1.70 9.28
CA ILE A 72 -0.69 2.87 10.10
C ILE A 72 0.25 2.47 11.25
N CYS A 73 1.32 3.22 11.43
CA CYS A 73 2.26 3.06 12.53
C CYS A 73 2.82 4.42 12.93
N ASP A 74 2.60 4.82 14.19
CA ASP A 74 3.05 6.09 14.74
C ASP A 74 3.45 5.88 16.23
N PRO A 75 4.72 6.14 16.60
CA PRO A 75 5.84 6.47 15.72
C PRO A 75 6.26 5.27 14.85
N LEU A 76 6.89 5.54 13.71
CA LEU A 76 7.55 4.49 12.93
C LEU A 76 8.67 3.86 13.77
N PRO A 77 8.93 2.54 13.65
CA PRO A 77 10.11 1.94 14.25
C PRO A 77 11.37 2.59 13.67
N GLU A 78 12.34 2.88 14.53
CA GLU A 78 13.68 3.32 14.10
C GLU A 78 14.28 2.24 13.19
N ALA A 79 14.69 2.65 11.99
CA ALA A 79 15.23 1.75 10.96
C ALA A 79 16.67 1.32 11.25
#